data_AF-A0A4V3RAH7-F1
#
_entry.id   AF-A0A4V3RAH7-F1
#
_cell.length_a   1.000
_cell.length_b   1.000
_cell.length_c   1.000
_cell.angle_alpha   90.00
_cell.angle_beta   90.00
_cell.angle_gamma   90.00
#
_symmetry.space_group_name_H-M   'P 1'
#
loop_
_entity.id
_entity.type
_entity.pdbx_description
1 polymer ?
#
loop_
_entity_poly.entity_id
_entity_poly.type
_entity_poly.pdbx_seq_one_letter_code
_entity_poly.pdbx_strand_id
1 'polypeptide(L)'
;MSDTSWMNNPNLKNIDPAKLQMLMSMSEQTADKKQNELLPFLMAAASQSRSNGMTFSPDETDTIIEVLKMGKSPEEIAKMEKIRTMMKLLK
;
A
#
# COMPACT_ATOMS: atom_id res chain seq x y z
N MET A 1 -1.00 -14.11 9.05
CA MET A 1 -1.65 -13.16 9.96
C MET A 1 -1.56 -11.79 9.31
N SER A 2 -2.68 -11.14 9.05
CA SER A 2 -2.69 -9.81 8.44
C SER A 2 -2.15 -8.81 9.47
N ASP A 3 -0.89 -8.39 9.31
CA ASP A 3 -0.32 -7.32 10.14
C ASP A 3 -1.01 -6.00 9.79
N THR A 4 -2.12 -5.71 10.45
CA THR A 4 -2.87 -4.43 10.35
C THR A 4 -2.38 -3.40 11.37
N SER A 5 -1.34 -3.72 12.13
CA SER A 5 -0.69 -2.87 13.13
C SER A 5 -0.29 -1.49 12.58
N TRP A 6 0.00 -1.42 11.28
CA TRP A 6 0.32 -0.17 10.58
C TRP A 6 -0.85 0.83 10.57
N MET A 7 -2.11 0.37 10.64
CA MET A 7 -3.29 1.24 10.66
C MET A 7 -3.45 2.07 11.92
N ASN A 8 -2.89 1.59 13.03
CA ASN A 8 -2.87 2.32 14.30
C ASN A 8 -1.75 3.38 14.35
N ASN A 9 -0.97 3.51 13.28
CA ASN A 9 0.16 4.43 13.26
C ASN A 9 -0.34 5.89 13.26
N PRO A 10 0.12 6.72 14.20
CA PRO A 10 -0.35 8.11 14.32
C PRO A 10 -0.07 8.96 13.07
N ASN A 11 0.86 8.56 12.21
CA ASN A 11 1.16 9.25 10.96
C ASN A 11 0.02 9.14 9.93
N LEU A 12 -0.86 8.14 10.03
CA LEU A 12 -1.98 7.95 9.11
C LEU A 12 -3.20 8.81 9.45
N LYS A 13 -3.18 9.59 10.54
CA LYS A 13 -4.32 10.40 10.99
C LYS A 13 -4.82 11.41 9.96
N ASN A 14 -3.95 11.81 9.03
CA ASN A 14 -4.29 12.77 7.98
C ASN A 14 -4.82 12.09 6.70
N ILE A 15 -4.92 10.76 6.69
CA ILE A 15 -5.38 9.98 5.54
C ILE A 15 -6.83 9.60 5.75
N ASP A 16 -7.61 9.71 4.68
CA ASP A 16 -9.03 9.33 4.71
C ASP A 16 -9.18 7.86 5.15
N PRO A 17 -9.97 7.56 6.19
CA PRO A 17 -10.21 6.20 6.63
C PRO A 17 -10.78 5.28 5.54
N ALA A 18 -11.52 5.81 4.56
CA ALA A 18 -12.01 5.03 3.42
C ALA A 18 -10.86 4.52 2.54
N LYS A 19 -9.82 5.35 2.34
CA LYS A 19 -8.60 4.96 1.62
C LYS A 19 -7.81 3.89 2.37
N LEU A 20 -7.72 4.03 3.70
CA LEU A 20 -7.06 3.04 4.56
C LEU A 20 -7.79 1.70 4.56
N GLN A 21 -9.13 1.70 4.67
CA GLN A 21 -9.94 0.48 4.57
C GLN A 21 -9.77 -0.20 3.22
N MET A 22 -9.75 0.56 2.13
CA MET A 22 -9.49 0.00 0.81
C MET A 22 -8.14 -0.73 0.78
N LEU A 23 -7.07 -0.11 1.26
CA LEU A 23 -5.75 -0.74 1.36
C LEU A 23 -5.77 -2.00 2.26
N MET A 24 -6.56 -1.99 3.33
CA MET A 24 -6.77 -3.17 4.19
C MET A 24 -7.34 -4.33 3.40
N SER A 25 -8.52 -4.12 2.80
CA SER A 25 -9.26 -5.17 2.09
C SER A 25 -8.41 -5.73 0.97
N MET A 26 -7.58 -4.89 0.37
CA MET A 26 -6.61 -5.27 -0.64
C MET A 26 -5.47 -6.12 -0.05
N SER A 27 -4.86 -5.69 1.05
CA SER A 27 -3.81 -6.45 1.73
C SER A 27 -4.30 -7.81 2.25
N GLU A 28 -5.55 -7.90 2.71
CA GLU A 28 -6.17 -9.15 3.14
C GLU A 28 -6.44 -10.10 1.96
N GLN A 29 -6.88 -9.56 0.82
CA GLN A 29 -7.07 -10.34 -0.41
C GLN A 29 -5.75 -10.89 -0.99
N THR A 30 -4.60 -10.35 -0.57
CA THR A 30 -3.28 -10.73 -1.09
C THR A 30 -2.36 -11.36 -0.06
N ALA A 31 -2.71 -11.33 1.23
CA ALA A 31 -1.98 -12.02 2.30
C ALA A 31 -1.87 -13.54 2.08
N ASP A 32 -2.84 -14.15 1.39
CA ASP A 32 -2.82 -15.57 1.02
C ASP A 32 -1.98 -15.88 -0.23
N LYS A 33 -1.70 -14.87 -1.06
CA LYS A 33 -0.99 -15.06 -2.32
C LYS A 33 0.46 -14.65 -2.14
N LYS A 34 1.33 -15.68 -2.15
CA LYS A 34 2.79 -15.61 -1.98
C LYS A 34 3.38 -14.30 -2.50
N GLN A 35 4.31 -13.74 -1.72
CA GLN A 35 5.17 -12.55 -1.90
C GLN A 35 5.71 -12.24 -3.33
N ASN A 36 5.46 -13.10 -4.31
CA ASN A 36 5.71 -12.96 -5.74
C ASN A 36 4.54 -12.26 -6.51
N GLU A 37 3.41 -12.00 -5.86
CA GLU A 37 2.23 -11.34 -6.46
C GLU A 37 2.04 -9.87 -6.04
N LEU A 38 3.02 -9.27 -5.37
CA LEU A 38 2.97 -7.86 -4.94
C LEU A 38 2.82 -6.87 -6.11
N LEU A 39 3.38 -7.18 -7.28
CA LEU A 39 3.24 -6.34 -8.48
C LEU A 39 1.80 -6.35 -9.04
N PRO A 40 1.20 -7.52 -9.35
CA PRO A 40 -0.20 -7.56 -9.79
C PRO A 40 -1.16 -7.05 -8.72
N PHE A 41 -0.85 -7.23 -7.43
CA PHE A 41 -1.57 -6.61 -6.33
C PHE A 41 -1.61 -5.08 -6.43
N LEU A 42 -0.46 -4.45 -6.62
CA LEU A 42 -0.37 -2.99 -6.62
C LEU A 42 -0.91 -2.39 -7.91
N MET A 43 -0.83 -3.11 -9.03
CA MET A 43 -1.58 -2.76 -10.24
C MET A 43 -3.10 -2.81 -10.01
N ALA A 44 -3.59 -3.85 -9.33
CA ALA A 44 -4.99 -3.93 -8.95
C ALA A 44 -5.38 -2.81 -7.98
N ALA A 45 -4.51 -2.43 -7.05
CA ALA A 45 -4.76 -1.31 -6.13
C ALA A 45 -4.84 0.02 -6.85
N ALA A 46 -3.89 0.28 -7.74
CA ALA A 46 -3.90 1.49 -8.55
C ALA A 46 -5.11 1.56 -9.49
N SER A 47 -5.50 0.45 -10.11
CA SER A 47 -6.67 0.41 -11.00
C SER A 47 -7.98 0.55 -10.22
N GLN A 48 -8.13 -0.17 -9.11
CA GLN A 48 -9.34 -0.13 -8.29
C GLN A 48 -9.50 1.22 -7.60
N SER A 49 -8.41 1.86 -7.17
CA SER A 49 -8.44 3.20 -6.59
C SER A 49 -9.03 4.19 -7.60
N ARG A 50 -8.54 4.15 -8.85
CA ARG A 50 -9.08 4.98 -9.95
C ARG A 50 -10.55 4.67 -10.23
N SER A 51 -10.95 3.40 -10.26
CA SER A 51 -12.35 2.98 -10.50
C SER A 51 -13.30 3.45 -9.40
N ASN A 52 -12.84 3.50 -8.14
CA ASN A 52 -13.62 4.01 -7.01
C ASN A 52 -13.62 5.54 -6.91
N GLY A 53 -13.02 6.26 -7.87
CA GLY A 53 -12.85 7.71 -7.80
C GLY A 53 -11.91 8.17 -6.68
N MET A 54 -11.20 7.23 -6.04
CA MET A 54 -10.22 7.53 -5.00
C MET A 54 -8.87 7.80 -5.64
N THR A 55 -8.30 8.95 -5.32
CA THR A 55 -6.93 9.29 -5.68
C THR A 55 -6.13 9.47 -4.40
N PHE A 56 -4.97 8.82 -4.36
CA PHE A 56 -3.98 9.07 -3.32
C PHE A 56 -3.10 10.22 -3.78
N SER A 57 -2.97 11.24 -2.95
CA SER A 57 -1.96 12.27 -3.15
C SER A 57 -0.56 11.67 -2.98
N PRO A 58 0.49 12.28 -3.56
CA PRO A 58 1.87 11.87 -3.35
C PRO A 58 2.23 11.78 -1.86
N ASP A 59 1.81 12.78 -1.07
CA ASP A 59 2.10 12.87 0.37
C ASP A 59 1.42 11.76 1.17
N GLU A 60 0.14 11.47 0.89
CA GLU A 60 -0.58 10.34 1.50
C GLU A 60 0.10 9.02 1.14
N THR A 61 0.46 8.84 -0.12
CA THR A 61 1.12 7.63 -0.62
C THR A 61 2.47 7.43 0.06
N ASP A 62 3.27 8.49 0.18
CA ASP A 62 4.57 8.42 0.84
C ASP A 62 4.44 8.10 2.33
N THR A 63 3.47 8.71 3.02
CA THR A 63 3.16 8.43 4.43
C THR A 63 2.74 6.96 4.63
N ILE A 64 1.86 6.44 3.78
CA ILE A 64 1.40 5.04 3.82
C ILE A 64 2.58 4.10 3.60
N ILE A 65 3.42 4.36 2.60
CA ILE A 65 4.57 3.51 2.29
C ILE A 65 5.57 3.51 3.45
N GLU A 66 5.85 4.66 4.07
CA GLU A 66 6.74 4.73 5.24
C GLU A 66 6.21 3.91 6.41
N VAL A 67 4.93 4.07 6.73
CA VAL A 67 4.26 3.34 7.81
C VAL A 67 4.20 1.83 7.52
N LEU A 68 3.93 1.43 6.28
CA LEU A 68 3.93 0.03 5.87
C LEU A 68 5.32 -0.61 5.88
N LYS A 69 6.39 0.18 5.67
CA LYS A 69 7.78 -0.28 5.76
C LYS A 69 8.23 -0.46 7.22
N MET A 70 7.63 0.27 8.16
CA MET A 70 7.95 0.12 9.59
C MET A 70 7.54 -1.26 10.09
N GLY A 71 8.49 -2.02 10.65
CA GLY A 71 8.27 -3.36 11.19
C GLY A 71 8.32 -4.49 10.16
N LYS A 72 8.58 -4.19 8.88
CA LYS A 72 8.78 -5.21 7.83
C LYS A 72 10.25 -5.60 7.68
N SER A 73 10.46 -6.78 7.09
CA SER A 73 11.82 -7.27 6.80
C SER A 73 12.49 -6.45 5.69
N PRO A 74 13.83 -6.35 5.67
CA PRO A 74 14.58 -5.60 4.64
C PRO A 74 14.22 -6.00 3.20
N GLU A 75 13.93 -7.29 2.96
CA GLU A 75 13.50 -7.78 1.66
C GLU A 75 12.13 -7.23 1.23
N GLU A 76 11.19 -7.11 2.16
CA GLU A 76 9.86 -6.54 1.87
C GLU A 76 9.97 -5.04 1.58
N ILE A 77 10.77 -4.32 2.38
CA ILE A 77 11.09 -2.91 2.17
C ILE A 77 11.67 -2.67 0.77
N ALA A 78 12.63 -3.50 0.34
CA ALA A 78 13.26 -3.40 -0.98
C ALA A 78 12.27 -3.67 -2.12
N LYS A 79 11.34 -4.62 -1.94
CA LYS A 79 10.27 -4.88 -2.93
C LYS A 79 9.34 -3.67 -3.06
N MET A 80 8.90 -3.10 -1.94
CA MET A 80 8.03 -1.92 -1.94
C MET A 80 8.70 -0.71 -2.62
N GLU A 81 9.99 -0.48 -2.37
CA GLU A 81 10.75 0.60 -3.03
C GLU A 81 10.87 0.40 -4.55
N LYS A 82 11.05 -0.85 -5.01
CA LYS A 82 11.01 -1.15 -6.46
C LYS A 82 9.67 -0.77 -7.08
N ILE A 83 8.57 -1.05 -6.39
CA ILE A 83 7.23 -0.71 -6.89
C ILE A 83 7.02 0.81 -6.91
N ARG A 84 7.42 1.52 -5.85
CA ARG A 84 7.39 3.00 -5.81
C ARG A 84 8.13 3.59 -7.01
N THR A 85 9.29 3.03 -7.34
CA THR A 85 10.09 3.44 -8.50
C THR A 85 9.35 3.18 -9.81
N MET A 86 8.75 2.00 -9.98
CA MET A 86 7.94 1.68 -11.17
C MET A 86 6.71 2.58 -11.33
N MET A 87 5.99 2.89 -10.25
CA MET A 87 4.84 3.79 -10.31
C MET A 87 5.23 5.23 -10.66
N LYS A 88 6.40 5.69 -10.20
CA LYS A 88 6.95 6.99 -10.61
C LYS A 88 7.30 7.05 -12.10
N LEU A 89 7.71 5.92 -12.69
CA LEU A 89 8.04 5.81 -14.11
C LEU A 89 6.81 5.70 -15.03
N LEU A 90 5.65 5.35 -14.48
CA LEU A 90 4.37 5.27 -15.21
C LEU A 90 3.58 6.60 -15.20
N LYS A 91 4.18 7.68 -14.68
CA LYS A 91 3.65 9.05 -14.80
C LYS A 91 3.87 9.62 -16.18
#